data_AF-A0A4Y9QAK9-F1
#
_entry.id   AF-A0A4Y9QAK9-F1
#
_cell.length_a   1.000
_cell.length_b   1.000
_cell.length_c   1.000
_cell.angle_alpha   90.00
_cell.angle_beta   90.00
_cell.angle_gamma   90.00
#
_symmetry.space_group_name_H-M   'P 1'
#
loop_
_entity.id
_entity.type
_entity.pdbx_description
1 polymer ?
#
loop_
_entity_poly.entity_id
_entity_poly.type
_entity_poly.pdbx_seq_one_letter_code
_entity_poly.pdbx_strand_id
1 'polypeptide(L)'
;MVAVAAVVVVVALRRETTTQSPAASERSDAASADVVRWVETELPAETPVRAAGDVLGGLTAAGGGDRFRPQESGAPGGLLVVRGEQPPGSAVLARFGGTAAGALALVDPNPGRPTAEQLERRQRLCAAILANPGTGATGRSADVLRSAAVDARLLGLLAALVAQLGAGVADFPQPPGEPADGPPARRLLIDRVGTATVGPGEAAADRLVDFLRAQLPPFAPDDVEVTDEGVLVGFRYESSPDAVVEANTP
;
A
#
# COMPACT_ATOMS: atom_id res chain seq x y z
N MET A 1 -30.23 65.47 -39.86
CA MET A 1 -30.88 64.61 -38.85
C MET A 1 -30.46 63.17 -39.12
N VAL A 2 -29.58 62.60 -38.30
CA VAL A 2 -29.09 61.21 -38.44
C VAL A 2 -29.55 60.46 -37.20
N ALA A 3 -30.34 59.40 -37.40
CA ALA A 3 -30.91 58.59 -36.34
C ALA A 3 -29.91 57.49 -35.92
N VAL A 4 -29.60 57.42 -34.63
CA VAL A 4 -28.75 56.39 -34.01
C VAL A 4 -29.67 55.29 -33.47
N ALA A 5 -29.54 54.08 -33.99
CA ALA A 5 -30.24 52.90 -33.50
C ALA A 5 -29.39 52.19 -32.43
N ALA A 6 -29.89 52.11 -31.21
CA ALA A 6 -29.28 51.36 -30.11
C ALA A 6 -29.69 49.89 -30.19
N VAL A 7 -28.72 48.98 -30.33
CA VAL A 7 -28.92 47.54 -30.23
C VAL A 7 -28.65 47.12 -28.79
N VAL A 8 -29.71 46.67 -28.10
CA VAL A 8 -29.63 46.09 -26.77
C VAL A 8 -29.45 44.57 -26.92
N VAL A 9 -28.26 44.06 -26.57
CA VAL A 9 -27.99 42.62 -26.53
C VAL A 9 -28.32 42.10 -25.14
N VAL A 10 -29.39 41.31 -25.03
CA VAL A 10 -29.76 40.58 -23.81
C VAL A 10 -28.99 39.26 -23.78
N VAL A 11 -27.96 39.17 -22.95
CA VAL A 11 -27.24 37.92 -22.68
C VAL A 11 -28.05 37.10 -21.68
N ALA A 12 -28.76 36.10 -22.17
CA ALA A 12 -29.45 35.12 -21.34
C ALA A 12 -28.44 34.12 -20.77
N LEU A 13 -28.11 34.26 -19.48
CA LEU A 13 -27.33 33.29 -18.71
C LEU A 13 -28.14 31.99 -18.55
N ARG A 14 -27.87 31.01 -19.40
CA ARG A 14 -28.43 29.66 -19.29
C ARG A 14 -27.70 28.94 -18.14
N ARG A 15 -28.37 28.72 -17.01
CA ARG A 15 -27.90 27.80 -15.97
C ARG A 15 -27.91 26.38 -16.56
N GLU A 16 -26.75 25.87 -16.95
CA GLU A 16 -26.57 24.45 -17.21
C GLU A 16 -26.55 23.73 -15.87
N THR A 17 -27.71 23.21 -15.46
CA THR A 17 -27.76 22.14 -14.48
C THR A 17 -27.10 20.92 -15.11
N THR A 18 -25.84 20.68 -14.79
CA THR A 18 -25.15 19.44 -15.11
C THR A 18 -25.86 18.31 -14.35
N THR A 19 -26.73 17.57 -15.03
CA THR A 19 -27.37 16.38 -14.48
C THR A 19 -26.30 15.32 -14.30
N GLN A 20 -25.75 15.22 -13.08
CA GLN A 20 -24.80 14.18 -12.71
C GLN A 20 -25.48 12.81 -12.88
N SER A 21 -24.89 11.95 -13.71
CA SER A 21 -25.45 10.61 -13.98
C SER A 21 -25.45 9.77 -12.70
N PRO A 22 -26.56 9.09 -12.33
CA PRO A 22 -26.63 8.25 -11.13
C PRO A 22 -25.50 7.22 -11.06
N ALA A 23 -25.15 6.62 -12.21
CA ALA A 23 -24.07 5.63 -12.32
C ALA A 23 -22.66 6.21 -12.08
N ALA A 24 -22.47 7.53 -12.18
CA ALA A 24 -21.21 8.18 -11.85
C ALA A 24 -21.09 8.40 -10.33
N SER A 25 -22.20 8.74 -9.67
CA SER A 25 -22.26 8.89 -8.21
C SER A 25 -22.06 7.54 -7.51
N GLU A 26 -22.77 6.48 -7.92
CA GLU A 26 -22.62 5.14 -7.35
C GLU A 26 -21.18 4.61 -7.42
N ARG A 27 -20.47 4.87 -8.53
CA ARG A 27 -19.06 4.50 -8.68
C ARG A 27 -18.13 5.31 -7.77
N SER A 28 -18.42 6.59 -7.56
CA SER A 28 -17.65 7.45 -6.66
C SER A 28 -17.82 7.01 -5.20
N ASP A 29 -19.03 6.59 -4.82
CA ASP A 29 -19.33 6.10 -3.47
C ASP A 29 -18.61 4.77 -3.20
N ALA A 30 -18.65 3.84 -4.16
CA ALA A 30 -17.91 2.58 -4.08
C ALA A 30 -16.40 2.80 -3.95
N ALA A 31 -15.82 3.69 -4.77
CA ALA A 31 -14.39 4.00 -4.70
C ALA A 31 -13.99 4.60 -3.34
N SER A 32 -14.85 5.44 -2.75
CA SER A 32 -14.60 6.02 -1.43
C SER A 32 -14.65 4.95 -0.34
N ALA A 33 -15.61 4.02 -0.39
CA ALA A 33 -15.68 2.89 0.52
C ALA A 33 -14.47 1.95 0.40
N ASP A 34 -13.97 1.74 -0.81
CA ASP A 34 -12.76 0.94 -1.03
C ASP A 34 -11.51 1.62 -0.48
N VAL A 35 -11.39 2.96 -0.61
CA VAL A 35 -10.31 3.72 0.03
C VAL A 35 -10.36 3.58 1.54
N VAL A 36 -11.53 3.75 2.16
CA VAL A 36 -11.71 3.62 3.62
C VAL A 36 -11.26 2.23 4.08
N ARG A 37 -11.76 1.17 3.42
CA ARG A 37 -11.39 -0.22 3.74
C ARG A 37 -9.89 -0.46 3.60
N TRP A 38 -9.28 0.03 2.53
CA TRP A 38 -7.84 -0.12 2.32
C TRP A 38 -7.06 0.58 3.42
N VAL A 39 -7.44 1.82 3.77
CA VAL A 39 -6.79 2.59 4.85
C VAL A 39 -6.90 1.86 6.20
N GLU A 40 -8.04 1.25 6.51
CA GLU A 40 -8.24 0.46 7.73
C GLU A 40 -7.35 -0.78 7.81
N THR A 41 -7.22 -1.50 6.69
CA THR A 41 -6.46 -2.75 6.65
C THR A 41 -4.96 -2.50 6.54
N GLU A 42 -4.55 -1.60 5.64
CA GLU A 42 -3.18 -1.52 5.14
C GLU A 42 -2.30 -0.49 5.84
N LEU A 43 -2.88 0.42 6.63
CA LEU A 43 -2.15 1.50 7.29
C LEU A 43 -2.23 1.39 8.82
N PRO A 44 -1.17 1.78 9.56
CA PRO A 44 -1.24 1.95 11.01
C PRO A 44 -2.39 2.88 11.42
N ALA A 45 -3.11 2.55 12.50
CA ALA A 45 -4.35 3.24 12.90
C ALA A 45 -4.20 4.77 13.00
N GLU A 46 -3.04 5.22 13.48
CA GLU A 46 -2.73 6.64 13.69
C GLU A 46 -2.23 7.37 12.44
N THR A 47 -2.06 6.69 11.30
CA THR A 47 -1.60 7.33 10.06
C THR A 47 -2.66 8.28 9.52
N PRO A 48 -2.39 9.61 9.51
CA PRO A 48 -3.35 10.56 9.01
C PRO A 48 -3.42 10.49 7.48
N VAL A 49 -4.64 10.57 6.96
CA VAL A 49 -4.89 10.63 5.51
C VAL A 49 -5.59 11.94 5.20
N ARG A 50 -5.12 12.66 4.19
CA ARG A 50 -5.71 13.95 3.81
C ARG A 50 -6.36 13.88 2.43
N ALA A 51 -7.40 14.66 2.22
CA ALA A 51 -8.13 14.71 0.96
C ALA A 51 -8.65 16.11 0.65
N ALA A 52 -8.82 16.43 -0.64
CA ALA A 52 -9.53 17.64 -1.07
C ALA A 52 -11.00 17.60 -0.64
N GLY A 53 -11.65 18.75 -0.47
CA GLY A 53 -12.98 18.85 0.15
C GLY A 53 -14.07 18.01 -0.52
N ASP A 54 -14.08 17.89 -1.84
CA ASP A 54 -15.04 17.06 -2.58
C ASP A 54 -14.82 15.56 -2.36
N VAL A 55 -13.55 15.13 -2.29
CA VAL A 55 -13.16 13.74 -1.99
C VAL A 55 -13.43 13.42 -0.51
N LEU A 56 -13.11 14.35 0.40
CA LEU A 56 -13.32 14.19 1.84
C LEU A 56 -14.78 13.96 2.20
N GLY A 57 -15.71 14.64 1.52
CA GLY A 57 -17.15 14.41 1.70
C GLY A 57 -17.56 12.97 1.39
N GLY A 58 -17.06 12.40 0.29
CA GLY A 58 -17.30 11.00 -0.08
C GLY A 58 -16.69 10.00 0.92
N LEU A 59 -15.45 10.25 1.37
CA LEU A 59 -14.77 9.42 2.37
C LEU A 59 -15.49 9.45 3.73
N THR A 60 -16.00 10.62 4.13
CA THR A 60 -16.76 10.77 5.37
C THR A 60 -18.09 10.02 5.28
N ALA A 61 -18.81 10.16 4.16
CA ALA A 61 -20.06 9.43 3.91
C ALA A 61 -19.85 7.90 3.87
N ALA A 62 -18.68 7.46 3.42
CA ALA A 62 -18.27 6.05 3.43
C ALA A 62 -17.80 5.54 4.81
N GLY A 63 -17.82 6.36 5.86
CA GLY A 63 -17.50 5.96 7.23
C GLY A 63 -16.05 6.19 7.66
N GLY A 64 -15.25 6.95 6.91
CA GLY A 64 -13.82 7.15 7.19
C GLY A 64 -13.46 7.85 8.51
N GLY A 65 -14.43 8.52 9.17
CA GLY A 65 -14.25 9.15 10.48
C GLY A 65 -13.10 10.18 10.55
N ASP A 66 -12.52 10.32 11.75
CA ASP A 66 -11.50 11.36 12.07
C ASP A 66 -10.12 11.10 11.44
N ARG A 67 -9.94 9.93 10.81
CA ARG A 67 -8.70 9.55 10.14
C ARG A 67 -8.46 10.34 8.86
N PHE A 68 -9.54 10.77 8.21
CA PHE A 68 -9.48 11.61 7.03
C PHE A 68 -9.63 13.08 7.41
N ARG A 69 -8.70 13.91 6.95
CA ARG A 69 -8.67 15.34 7.24
C ARG A 69 -8.65 16.18 5.96
N PRO A 70 -9.08 17.44 6.01
CA PRO A 70 -8.88 18.37 4.89
C PRO A 70 -7.39 18.48 4.53
N GLN A 71 -7.09 18.57 3.24
CA GLN A 71 -5.72 18.71 2.73
C GLN A 71 -5.00 19.96 3.29
N GLU A 72 -5.74 21.03 3.56
CA GLU A 72 -5.26 22.28 4.12
C GLU A 72 -4.93 22.17 5.62
N SER A 73 -5.28 21.07 6.27
CA SER A 73 -4.87 20.79 7.64
C SER A 73 -3.34 20.69 7.66
N GLY A 74 -2.68 21.74 8.18
CA GLY A 74 -1.22 21.92 8.20
C GLY A 74 -0.45 20.94 9.09
N ALA A 75 -0.99 19.76 9.36
CA ALA A 75 -0.27 18.69 10.01
C ALA A 75 0.86 18.22 9.08
N PRO A 76 2.13 18.31 9.51
CA PRO A 76 3.24 17.74 8.77
C PRO A 76 3.15 16.21 8.81
N GLY A 77 3.45 15.56 7.68
CA GLY A 77 3.34 14.11 7.53
C GLY A 77 1.91 13.63 7.24
N GLY A 78 1.79 12.52 6.52
CA GLY A 78 0.50 11.91 6.18
C GLY A 78 0.27 11.74 4.69
N LEU A 79 -0.53 10.73 4.38
CA LEU A 79 -0.85 10.32 3.02
C LEU A 79 -1.90 11.24 2.40
N LEU A 80 -2.03 11.21 1.08
CA LEU A 80 -3.00 12.00 0.33
C LEU A 80 -3.91 11.08 -0.49
N VAL A 81 -5.21 11.34 -0.45
CA VAL A 81 -6.16 10.82 -1.44
C VAL A 81 -6.36 11.90 -2.49
N VAL A 82 -5.95 11.61 -3.72
CA VAL A 82 -6.03 12.52 -4.85
C VAL A 82 -6.92 11.94 -5.94
N ARG A 83 -7.56 12.83 -6.70
CA ARG A 83 -8.24 12.48 -7.94
C ARG A 83 -7.43 13.06 -9.11
N GLY A 84 -7.07 12.21 -10.06
CA GLY A 84 -6.29 12.63 -11.23
C GLY A 84 -4.79 12.65 -10.99
N GLU A 85 -4.14 13.79 -11.23
CA GLU A 85 -2.68 13.90 -11.22
C GLU A 85 -2.12 13.84 -9.79
N GLN A 86 -1.10 13.01 -9.61
CA GLN A 86 -0.40 12.86 -8.33
C GLN A 86 0.67 13.96 -8.16
N PRO A 87 0.95 14.41 -6.93
CA PRO A 87 2.05 15.37 -6.71
C PRO A 87 3.39 14.80 -7.19
N PRO A 88 4.28 15.61 -7.78
CA PRO A 88 5.59 15.15 -8.23
C PRO A 88 6.39 14.50 -7.10
N GLY A 89 7.02 13.36 -7.39
CA GLY A 89 7.83 12.61 -6.42
C GLY A 89 7.05 11.71 -5.47
N SER A 90 5.71 11.73 -5.51
CA SER A 90 4.87 10.85 -4.70
C SER A 90 4.96 9.39 -5.14
N ALA A 91 4.78 8.46 -4.19
CA ALA A 91 4.55 7.05 -4.48
C ALA A 91 3.05 6.75 -4.46
N VAL A 92 2.55 6.03 -5.47
CA VAL A 92 1.16 5.56 -5.47
C VAL A 92 1.07 4.27 -4.68
N LEU A 93 0.27 4.29 -3.62
CA LEU A 93 0.06 3.15 -2.75
C LEU A 93 -1.09 2.29 -3.26
N ALA A 94 -2.21 2.91 -3.65
CA ALA A 94 -3.35 2.19 -4.20
C ALA A 94 -4.20 3.04 -5.14
N ARG A 95 -4.92 2.40 -6.07
CA ARG A 95 -5.86 3.03 -7.01
C ARG A 95 -7.27 2.42 -6.89
N PHE A 96 -8.30 3.26 -6.93
CA PHE A 96 -9.70 2.89 -6.74
C PHE A 96 -10.61 3.55 -7.79
N GLY A 97 -11.68 2.86 -8.19
CA GLY A 97 -12.67 3.41 -9.14
C GLY A 97 -12.32 3.26 -10.63
N GLY A 98 -11.37 2.39 -10.99
CA GLY A 98 -11.07 1.99 -12.38
C GLY A 98 -10.02 2.84 -13.11
N THR A 99 -9.99 2.78 -14.45
CA THR A 99 -8.93 3.37 -15.31
C THR A 99 -9.24 4.79 -15.81
N ALA A 100 -10.32 5.42 -15.34
CA ALA A 100 -10.82 6.69 -15.88
C ALA A 100 -10.26 7.92 -15.15
N ALA A 101 -10.43 9.10 -15.77
CA ALA A 101 -10.07 10.43 -15.27
C ALA A 101 -10.73 10.86 -13.92
N GLY A 102 -11.39 9.94 -13.22
CA GLY A 102 -12.02 10.14 -11.92
C GLY A 102 -11.61 9.11 -10.86
N ALA A 103 -10.64 8.24 -11.15
CA ALA A 103 -10.11 7.28 -10.19
C ALA A 103 -9.47 8.01 -8.99
N LEU A 104 -9.67 7.46 -7.80
CA LEU A 104 -9.00 7.91 -6.59
C LEU A 104 -7.67 7.18 -6.48
N ALA A 105 -6.62 7.91 -6.11
CA ALA A 105 -5.33 7.34 -5.76
C ALA A 105 -4.98 7.73 -4.32
N LEU A 106 -4.58 6.75 -3.53
CA LEU A 106 -3.92 6.99 -2.25
C LEU A 106 -2.41 7.04 -2.52
N VAL A 107 -1.78 8.14 -2.12
CA VAL A 107 -0.36 8.39 -2.39
C VAL A 107 0.38 8.78 -1.11
N ASP A 108 1.64 8.36 -1.03
CA ASP A 108 2.60 8.97 -0.12
C ASP A 108 3.28 10.13 -0.85
N PRO A 109 3.08 11.40 -0.41
CA PRO A 109 3.72 12.55 -1.04
C PRO A 109 5.24 12.61 -0.80
N ASN A 110 5.77 11.94 0.24
CA ASN A 110 7.18 11.99 0.62
C ASN A 110 7.68 10.58 0.96
N PRO A 111 7.70 9.65 -0.01
CA PRO A 111 8.15 8.28 0.25
C PRO A 111 9.62 8.28 0.64
N GLY A 112 9.94 7.61 1.73
CA GLY A 112 11.31 7.40 2.18
C GLY A 112 12.07 6.57 1.16
N ARG A 113 13.11 7.15 0.57
CA ARG A 113 13.99 6.45 -0.37
C ARG A 113 15.15 5.82 0.39
N PRO A 114 15.50 4.56 0.12
CA PRO A 114 16.69 3.97 0.72
C PRO A 114 17.93 4.77 0.31
N THR A 115 18.85 4.93 1.25
CA THR A 115 20.21 5.39 0.95
C THR A 115 20.94 4.33 0.11
N ALA A 116 22.08 4.71 -0.49
CA ALA A 116 22.88 3.76 -1.27
C ALA A 116 23.34 2.56 -0.42
N GLU A 117 23.72 2.79 0.83
CA GLU A 117 24.16 1.75 1.77
C GLU A 117 23.00 0.82 2.17
N GLN A 118 21.81 1.37 2.41
CA GLN A 118 20.61 0.59 2.70
C GLN A 118 20.22 -0.29 1.51
N LEU A 119 20.23 0.28 0.29
CA LEU A 119 19.95 -0.49 -0.92
C LEU A 119 20.97 -1.61 -1.13
N GLU A 120 22.27 -1.33 -0.94
CA GLU A 120 23.32 -2.35 -1.04
C GLU A 120 23.12 -3.47 0.01
N ARG A 121 22.75 -3.12 1.25
CA ARG A 121 22.42 -4.09 2.30
C ARG A 121 21.25 -4.99 1.88
N ARG A 122 20.16 -4.40 1.35
CA ARG A 122 19.01 -5.17 0.85
C ARG A 122 19.42 -6.13 -0.27
N GLN A 123 20.18 -5.65 -1.25
CA GLN A 123 20.64 -6.46 -2.37
C GLN A 123 21.50 -7.65 -1.92
N ARG A 124 22.44 -7.44 -0.99
CA ARG A 124 23.25 -8.52 -0.41
C ARG A 124 22.38 -9.55 0.31
N LEU A 125 21.40 -9.10 1.09
CA LEU A 125 20.53 -10.00 1.86
C LEU A 125 19.62 -10.81 0.94
N CYS A 126 19.01 -10.19 -0.07
CA CYS A 126 18.25 -10.89 -1.09
C CYS A 126 19.10 -11.92 -1.86
N ALA A 127 20.33 -11.56 -2.23
CA ALA A 127 21.24 -12.48 -2.90
C ALA A 127 21.58 -13.69 -2.02
N ALA A 128 21.80 -13.49 -0.71
CA ALA A 128 22.01 -14.58 0.24
C ALA A 128 20.78 -15.48 0.39
N ILE A 129 19.58 -14.90 0.45
CA ILE A 129 18.31 -15.64 0.49
C ILE A 129 18.14 -16.49 -0.78
N LEU A 130 18.39 -15.92 -1.96
CA LEU A 130 18.29 -16.63 -3.24
C LEU A 130 19.35 -17.73 -3.41
N ALA A 131 20.51 -17.57 -2.78
CA ALA A 131 21.57 -18.59 -2.79
C ALA A 131 21.23 -19.80 -1.91
N ASN A 132 20.26 -19.69 -0.99
CA ASN A 132 19.81 -20.81 -0.17
C ASN A 132 18.84 -21.71 -0.96
N PRO A 133 19.18 -22.99 -1.22
CA PRO A 133 18.31 -23.90 -1.97
C PRO A 133 16.95 -24.16 -1.31
N GLY A 134 16.86 -24.01 0.02
CA GLY A 134 15.62 -24.17 0.78
C GLY A 134 14.59 -23.07 0.53
N THR A 135 15.02 -21.88 0.06
CA THR A 135 14.13 -20.74 -0.21
C THR A 135 13.13 -21.08 -1.32
N GLY A 136 13.53 -21.84 -2.34
CA GLY A 136 12.61 -22.27 -3.41
C GLY A 136 11.96 -21.15 -4.24
N ALA A 137 12.38 -19.89 -4.09
CA ALA A 137 11.80 -18.76 -4.80
C ALA A 137 12.00 -18.89 -6.32
N THR A 138 10.90 -18.78 -7.08
CA THR A 138 10.89 -18.91 -8.54
C THR A 138 9.95 -17.88 -9.16
N GLY A 139 10.07 -17.66 -10.47
CA GLY A 139 9.24 -16.70 -11.21
C GLY A 139 9.21 -15.32 -10.53
N ARG A 140 7.99 -14.82 -10.26
CA ARG A 140 7.73 -13.52 -9.65
C ARG A 140 8.45 -13.33 -8.31
N SER A 141 8.43 -14.31 -7.41
CA SER A 141 9.03 -14.15 -6.08
C SER A 141 10.56 -14.01 -6.15
N ALA A 142 11.18 -14.72 -7.09
CA ALA A 142 12.60 -14.55 -7.38
C ALA A 142 12.90 -13.17 -7.99
N ASP A 143 12.04 -12.63 -8.85
CA ASP A 143 12.22 -11.31 -9.47
C ASP A 143 12.11 -10.17 -8.44
N VAL A 144 11.18 -10.27 -7.49
CA VAL A 144 11.06 -9.34 -6.36
C VAL A 144 12.35 -9.35 -5.52
N LEU A 145 12.87 -10.54 -5.19
CA LEU A 145 14.13 -10.66 -4.44
C LEU A 145 15.32 -10.10 -5.23
N ARG A 146 15.45 -10.41 -6.54
CA ARG A 146 16.54 -9.91 -7.40
C ARG A 146 16.54 -8.39 -7.52
N SER A 147 15.37 -7.77 -7.58
CA SER A 147 15.24 -6.31 -7.63
C SER A 147 15.46 -5.63 -6.27
N ALA A 148 15.51 -6.41 -5.18
CA ALA A 148 15.57 -5.93 -3.80
C ALA A 148 14.42 -4.97 -3.41
N ALA A 149 13.29 -5.08 -4.11
CA ALA A 149 12.08 -4.31 -3.86
C ALA A 149 11.22 -4.94 -2.76
N VAL A 150 11.80 -5.16 -1.58
CA VAL A 150 11.14 -5.73 -0.39
C VAL A 150 11.23 -4.73 0.76
N ASP A 151 10.16 -4.60 1.56
CA ASP A 151 10.18 -3.82 2.81
C ASP A 151 11.34 -4.31 3.70
N ALA A 152 12.12 -3.39 4.26
CA ALA A 152 13.31 -3.73 5.04
C ALA A 152 13.00 -4.59 6.28
N ARG A 153 11.84 -4.39 6.92
CA ARG A 153 11.39 -5.17 8.07
C ARG A 153 11.06 -6.59 7.62
N LEU A 154 10.29 -6.73 6.55
CA LEU A 154 9.96 -8.03 5.96
C LEU A 154 11.20 -8.78 5.49
N LEU A 155 12.16 -8.09 4.88
CA LEU A 155 13.41 -8.68 4.41
C LEU A 155 14.28 -9.18 5.57
N GLY A 156 14.37 -8.42 6.66
CA GLY A 156 15.04 -8.85 7.89
C GLY A 156 14.40 -10.10 8.50
N LEU A 157 13.06 -10.10 8.57
CA LEU A 157 12.29 -11.26 9.04
C LEU A 157 12.50 -12.49 8.15
N LEU A 158 12.41 -12.33 6.83
CA LEU A 158 12.62 -13.42 5.87
C LEU A 158 14.03 -14.00 5.99
N ALA A 159 15.05 -13.17 6.16
CA ALA A 159 16.42 -13.66 6.38
C ALA A 159 16.52 -14.53 7.63
N ALA A 160 15.87 -14.13 8.73
CA ALA A 160 15.83 -14.93 9.96
C ALA A 160 15.08 -16.25 9.76
N LEU A 161 13.92 -16.22 9.07
CA LEU A 161 13.13 -17.41 8.74
C LEU A 161 13.91 -18.40 7.88
N VAL A 162 14.59 -17.93 6.83
CA VAL A 162 15.42 -18.76 5.96
C VAL A 162 16.60 -19.36 6.72
N ALA A 163 17.27 -18.57 7.58
CA ALA A 163 18.43 -19.01 8.34
C ALA A 163 18.08 -20.01 9.45
N GLN A 164 16.96 -19.82 10.15
CA GLN A 164 16.62 -20.61 11.34
C GLN A 164 15.66 -21.76 11.05
N LEU A 165 14.72 -21.56 10.13
CA LEU A 165 13.66 -22.52 9.83
C LEU A 165 13.77 -23.13 8.44
N GLY A 166 14.63 -22.58 7.55
CA GLY A 166 14.68 -23.01 6.15
C GLY A 166 13.35 -22.76 5.45
N ALA A 167 12.78 -21.56 5.63
CA ALA A 167 11.48 -21.21 5.07
C ALA A 167 11.50 -21.15 3.53
N GLY A 168 10.47 -21.72 2.91
CA GLY A 168 10.19 -21.62 1.48
C GLY A 168 9.36 -20.37 1.17
N VAL A 169 9.65 -19.71 0.04
CA VAL A 169 8.97 -18.51 -0.43
C VAL A 169 8.13 -18.85 -1.64
N ALA A 170 6.81 -18.85 -1.47
CA ALA A 170 5.88 -19.07 -2.57
C ALA A 170 5.70 -17.79 -3.41
N ASP A 171 5.28 -16.69 -2.78
CA ASP A 171 5.03 -15.42 -3.46
C ASP A 171 5.20 -14.19 -2.55
N PHE A 172 5.22 -13.01 -3.18
CA PHE A 172 5.05 -11.70 -2.57
C PHE A 172 3.72 -11.09 -3.06
N PRO A 173 2.58 -11.53 -2.50
CA PRO A 173 1.28 -11.09 -2.97
C PRO A 173 1.10 -9.60 -2.71
N GLN A 174 0.47 -8.91 -3.66
CA GLN A 174 0.16 -7.49 -3.52
C GLN A 174 -1.16 -7.30 -2.78
N PRO A 175 -1.25 -6.34 -1.84
CA PRO A 175 -2.51 -5.86 -1.35
C PRO A 175 -3.41 -5.36 -2.49
N PRO A 176 -4.74 -5.52 -2.39
CA PRO A 176 -5.66 -5.07 -3.44
C PRO A 176 -5.48 -3.59 -3.77
N GLY A 177 -5.46 -3.27 -5.07
CA GLY A 177 -5.33 -1.90 -5.56
C GLY A 177 -3.90 -1.35 -5.63
N GLU A 178 -2.90 -2.03 -5.06
CA GLU A 178 -1.50 -1.62 -5.22
C GLU A 178 -1.02 -1.82 -6.67
N PRO A 179 -0.32 -0.83 -7.26
CA PRO A 179 0.20 -0.97 -8.61
C PRO A 179 1.49 -1.82 -8.65
N ALA A 180 1.83 -2.34 -9.83
CA ALA A 180 3.03 -3.16 -10.04
C ALA A 180 4.35 -2.43 -9.73
N ASP A 181 4.38 -1.12 -9.96
CA ASP A 181 5.48 -0.20 -9.66
C ASP A 181 5.29 0.55 -8.32
N GLY A 182 4.45 -0.01 -7.44
CA GLY A 182 4.11 0.56 -6.14
C GLY A 182 5.20 0.45 -5.08
N PRO A 183 4.83 0.49 -3.79
CA PRO A 183 5.80 0.39 -2.71
C PRO A 183 6.53 -0.97 -2.72
N PRO A 184 7.68 -1.10 -2.01
CA PRO A 184 8.35 -2.38 -1.84
C PRO A 184 7.39 -3.45 -1.30
N ALA A 185 7.58 -4.69 -1.74
CA ALA A 185 6.77 -5.83 -1.31
C ALA A 185 6.76 -5.94 0.22
N ARG A 186 5.56 -5.91 0.79
CA ARG A 186 5.31 -5.91 2.24
C ARG A 186 4.46 -7.08 2.73
N ARG A 187 4.24 -8.07 1.87
CA ARG A 187 3.62 -9.35 2.20
C ARG A 187 4.43 -10.50 1.64
N LEU A 188 4.41 -11.62 2.35
CA LEU A 188 5.15 -12.83 2.02
C LEU A 188 4.25 -14.04 2.25
N LEU A 189 4.13 -14.91 1.25
CA LEU A 189 3.50 -16.21 1.39
C LEU A 189 4.57 -17.29 1.59
N ILE A 190 4.48 -18.01 2.70
CA ILE A 190 5.39 -19.09 3.09
C ILE A 190 4.64 -20.41 2.96
N ASP A 191 5.08 -21.29 2.05
CA ASP A 191 4.48 -22.60 1.80
C ASP A 191 5.21 -23.76 2.49
N ARG A 192 6.40 -23.49 3.06
CA ARG A 192 7.27 -24.54 3.59
C ARG A 192 8.15 -24.08 4.75
N VAL A 193 8.43 -25.00 5.66
CA VAL A 193 9.49 -24.91 6.68
C VAL A 193 10.36 -26.16 6.60
N GLY A 194 11.63 -25.99 6.20
CA GLY A 194 12.52 -27.10 5.87
C GLY A 194 11.99 -27.90 4.68
N THR A 195 11.60 -29.15 4.91
CA THR A 195 10.96 -30.00 3.89
C THR A 195 9.45 -30.15 4.09
N ALA A 196 8.88 -29.61 5.17
CA ALA A 196 7.47 -29.76 5.51
C ALA A 196 6.63 -28.62 4.95
N THR A 197 5.49 -28.96 4.36
CA THR A 197 4.49 -27.98 3.90
C THR A 197 3.88 -27.24 5.08
N VAL A 198 3.48 -26.01 4.84
CA VAL A 198 2.80 -25.14 5.79
C VAL A 198 1.36 -24.94 5.30
N GLY A 199 0.39 -25.14 6.19
CA GLY A 199 -1.04 -25.01 5.89
C GLY A 199 -1.92 -25.36 7.10
N PRO A 200 -3.25 -25.32 6.98
CA PRO A 200 -4.15 -25.54 8.10
C PRO A 200 -4.00 -26.94 8.71
N GLY A 201 -3.75 -27.00 10.02
CA GLY A 201 -3.57 -28.26 10.76
C GLY A 201 -2.19 -28.90 10.66
N GLU A 202 -1.25 -28.28 9.92
CA GLU A 202 0.12 -28.75 9.82
C GLU A 202 0.96 -28.27 11.00
N ALA A 203 1.69 -29.17 11.67
CA ALA A 203 2.55 -28.80 12.80
C ALA A 203 3.67 -27.80 12.43
N ALA A 204 4.08 -27.79 11.15
CA ALA A 204 5.02 -26.81 10.62
C ALA A 204 4.42 -25.39 10.59
N ALA A 205 3.11 -25.26 10.37
CA ALA A 205 2.41 -23.99 10.41
C ALA A 205 2.34 -23.45 11.84
N ASP A 206 2.01 -24.29 12.83
CA ASP A 206 1.98 -23.88 14.24
C ASP A 206 3.35 -23.36 14.69
N ARG A 207 4.42 -24.09 14.38
CA ARG A 207 5.79 -23.67 14.69
C ARG A 207 6.16 -22.34 14.02
N LEU A 208 5.77 -22.14 12.77
CA LEU A 208 6.03 -20.90 12.05
C LEU A 208 5.27 -19.73 12.69
N VAL A 209 3.99 -19.92 13.00
CA VAL A 209 3.15 -18.90 13.64
C VAL A 209 3.70 -18.53 15.02
N ASP A 210 4.12 -19.50 15.82
CA ASP A 210 4.75 -19.25 17.12
C ASP A 210 6.05 -18.44 16.98
N PHE A 211 6.89 -18.76 15.98
CA PHE A 211 8.08 -17.98 15.68
C PHE A 211 7.74 -16.53 15.29
N LEU A 212 6.73 -16.34 14.45
CA LEU A 212 6.29 -15.01 13.97
C LEU A 212 5.70 -14.16 15.12
N ARG A 213 4.92 -14.77 16.02
CA ARG A 213 4.37 -14.10 17.21
C ARG A 213 5.42 -13.72 18.24
N ALA A 214 6.54 -14.43 18.27
CA ALA A 214 7.65 -14.13 19.17
C ALA A 214 8.55 -12.98 18.69
N GLN A 215 8.33 -12.47 17.48
CA GLN A 215 9.10 -11.35 16.97
C GLN A 215 8.80 -10.06 17.73
N LEU A 216 9.83 -9.25 17.92
CA LEU A 216 9.73 -7.92 18.53
C LEU A 216 9.80 -6.84 17.46
N PRO A 217 9.27 -5.62 17.71
CA PRO A 217 9.50 -4.48 16.84
C PRO A 217 11.00 -4.29 16.54
N PRO A 218 11.37 -3.95 15.29
CA PRO A 218 10.51 -3.63 14.16
C PRO A 218 10.14 -4.83 13.27
N PHE A 219 10.49 -6.05 13.65
CA PHE A 219 10.32 -7.27 12.85
C PHE A 219 9.04 -8.05 13.18
N ALA A 220 8.26 -7.59 14.17
CA ALA A 220 6.94 -8.11 14.47
C ALA A 220 5.98 -7.78 13.31
N PRO A 221 5.41 -8.80 12.61
CA PRO A 221 4.46 -8.56 11.54
C PRO A 221 3.15 -7.99 12.09
N ASP A 222 2.46 -7.18 11.28
CA ASP A 222 1.14 -6.63 11.61
C ASP A 222 0.03 -7.67 11.42
N ASP A 223 0.23 -8.61 10.50
CA ASP A 223 -0.74 -9.65 10.16
C ASP A 223 -0.05 -10.99 9.90
N VAL A 224 -0.69 -12.07 10.37
CA VAL A 224 -0.27 -13.47 10.16
C VAL A 224 -1.52 -14.31 9.97
N GLU A 225 -1.72 -14.79 8.75
CA GLU A 225 -2.89 -15.59 8.37
C GLU A 225 -2.46 -16.97 7.87
N VAL A 226 -3.08 -18.03 8.37
CA VAL A 226 -2.91 -19.39 7.83
C VAL A 226 -3.96 -19.60 6.75
N THR A 227 -3.53 -19.84 5.52
CA THR A 227 -4.38 -20.08 4.34
C THR A 227 -4.16 -21.49 3.81
N ASP A 228 -4.99 -21.93 2.86
CA ASP A 228 -4.81 -23.22 2.18
C ASP A 228 -3.50 -23.30 1.37
N GLU A 229 -2.91 -22.15 1.03
CA GLU A 229 -1.67 -22.05 0.24
C GLU A 229 -0.41 -21.91 1.10
N GLY A 230 -0.54 -21.65 2.41
CA GLY A 230 0.59 -21.41 3.29
C GLY A 230 0.28 -20.49 4.47
N VAL A 231 1.30 -19.82 4.98
CA VAL A 231 1.15 -18.72 5.94
C VAL A 231 1.46 -17.40 5.24
N LEU A 232 0.47 -16.53 5.17
CA LEU A 232 0.60 -15.16 4.70
C LEU A 232 1.06 -14.27 5.85
N VAL A 233 2.18 -13.58 5.65
CA VAL A 233 2.75 -12.63 6.61
C VAL A 233 2.68 -11.23 5.99
N GLY A 234 2.18 -10.26 6.74
CA GLY A 234 1.98 -8.90 6.26
C GLY A 234 2.54 -7.83 7.20
N PHE A 235 3.10 -6.78 6.59
CA PHE A 235 3.35 -5.51 7.24
C PHE A 235 2.43 -4.44 6.65
N ARG A 236 1.92 -3.57 7.51
CA ARG A 236 1.26 -2.33 7.12
C ARG A 236 2.27 -1.38 6.49
N TYR A 237 1.78 -0.52 5.61
CA TYR A 237 2.62 0.42 4.89
C TYR A 237 3.40 1.31 5.86
N GLU A 238 4.68 1.48 5.56
CA GLU A 238 5.59 2.39 6.22
C GLU A 238 6.29 3.21 5.14
N SER A 239 6.34 4.52 5.31
CA SER A 239 6.94 5.45 4.36
C SER A 239 8.45 5.25 4.25
N SER A 240 9.13 4.92 5.35
CA SER A 240 10.58 4.70 5.36
C SER A 240 10.97 3.46 6.17
N PRO A 241 10.76 2.24 5.62
CA PRO A 241 11.00 1.02 6.37
C PRO A 241 12.46 0.80 6.75
N ASP A 242 13.43 1.31 5.96
CA ASP A 242 14.86 1.24 6.34
C ASP A 242 15.16 2.08 7.58
N ALA A 243 14.60 3.30 7.67
CA ALA A 243 14.81 4.17 8.82
C ALA A 243 14.25 3.54 10.10
N VAL A 244 13.12 2.83 9.99
CA VAL A 244 12.54 2.06 11.11
C VAL A 244 13.47 0.93 11.54
N VAL A 245 14.06 0.18 10.62
CA VAL A 245 15.01 -0.90 10.96
C VAL A 245 16.29 -0.34 11.57
N GLU A 246 16.85 0.73 11.01
CA GLU A 246 18.09 1.35 11.52
C GLU A 246 17.92 1.96 12.90
N ALA A 247 16.80 2.64 13.17
CA ALA A 247 16.54 3.21 14.49
C ALA A 247 16.46 2.16 15.62
N ASN A 248 16.28 0.88 15.28
CA ASN A 248 16.13 -0.23 16.22
C ASN A 248 17.25 -1.28 16.13
N THR A 249 18.29 -1.03 15.33
CA THR A 249 19.47 -1.90 15.25
C THR A 249 20.65 -1.16 15.90
N PRO A 250 21.27 -1.71 16.96
CA PRO A 250 22.35 -1.05 17.70
C PRO A 250 23.67 -0.94 16.90
#